data_AF-A0A812UGX0-F1
#
_entry.id   AF-A0A812UGX0-F1
#
_cell.length_a   1.000
_cell.length_b   1.000
_cell.length_c   1.000
_cell.angle_alpha   90.00
_cell.angle_beta   90.00
_cell.angle_gamma   90.00
#
_symmetry.space_group_name_H-M   'P 1'
#
loop_
_entity.id
_entity.type
_entity.pdbx_description
1 polymer ?
#
loop_
_entity_poly.entity_id
_entity_poly.type
_entity_poly.pdbx_seq_one_letter_code
_entity_poly.pdbx_strand_id
1 'polypeptide(L)'
;EKFSILPRLANIFDATVSKRVKVTRFIDYAPMVFQRIRASFGIHSDDYLRSVGPEQLLGNMVLGNLSSLSELSSEGKSGAFFYYTSDGKYMMKTVTHKEQMLLKKMLKKYYDHITQNQGTLLVRFLGLHCLSVHKDRKGSAVQKVYFVVMGNMFNTPFEIHRRYDLKGSWVGRVTKDEDKDPSVALKDVDFTKAKESIAVGPERKAKLVAQIERDSAFLRDNNIIDYSLLLGIYLLGGSHPTEEKGGENPESCMG
;
A
#
# COMPACT_ATOMS: atom_id res chain seq x y z
N GLU A 1 -4.39 3.95 32.29
CA GLU A 1 -4.72 2.58 31.83
C GLU A 1 -4.02 2.30 30.52
N LYS A 2 -3.24 1.21 30.44
CA LYS A 2 -2.51 0.81 29.22
C LYS A 2 -3.50 0.16 28.26
N PHE A 3 -3.91 0.91 27.23
CA PHE A 3 -4.70 0.38 26.13
C PHE A 3 -3.81 -0.49 25.23
N SER A 4 -3.85 -1.81 25.47
CA SER A 4 -3.32 -2.84 24.58
C SER A 4 -4.23 -3.00 23.36
N ILE A 5 -4.07 -2.12 22.37
CA ILE A 5 -4.75 -2.21 21.07
C ILE A 5 -3.71 -2.70 20.04
N LEU A 6 -3.19 -3.90 20.25
CA LEU A 6 -2.61 -4.68 19.16
C LEU A 6 -3.71 -5.64 18.69
N PRO A 7 -4.34 -5.42 17.53
CA PRO A 7 -5.34 -6.34 17.05
C PRO A 7 -4.61 -7.63 16.64
N ARG A 8 -4.89 -8.72 17.36
CA ARG A 8 -4.75 -10.18 17.15
C ARG A 8 -4.03 -10.77 15.90
N LEU A 9 -3.82 -10.03 14.81
CA LEU A 9 -3.03 -10.38 13.63
C LEU A 9 -1.52 -10.22 13.87
N ALA A 10 -1.07 -9.20 14.62
CA ALA A 10 0.34 -9.08 15.01
C ALA A 10 0.83 -10.35 15.72
N ASN A 11 -0.01 -10.93 16.58
CA ASN A 11 0.28 -12.19 17.28
C ASN A 11 0.30 -13.44 16.38
N ILE A 12 -0.24 -13.39 15.15
CA ILE A 12 -0.12 -14.52 14.20
C ILE A 12 1.27 -14.50 13.55
N PHE A 13 1.82 -13.30 13.36
CA PHE A 13 3.06 -13.03 12.63
C PHE A 13 4.25 -12.71 13.56
N ASP A 14 4.01 -12.65 14.87
CA ASP A 14 5.04 -12.57 15.89
C ASP A 14 5.92 -13.83 15.85
N ALA A 15 7.22 -13.64 15.63
CA ALA A 15 8.22 -14.70 15.51
C ALA A 15 8.24 -15.63 16.74
N THR A 16 7.79 -15.16 17.91
CA THR A 16 7.67 -15.98 19.12
C THR A 16 6.47 -16.94 19.09
N VAL A 17 5.41 -16.61 18.32
CA VAL A 17 4.21 -17.43 18.12
C VAL A 17 4.31 -18.34 16.89
N SER A 18 5.23 -18.04 15.97
CA SER A 18 5.45 -18.71 14.67
C SER A 18 5.60 -20.25 14.75
N LYS A 19 6.01 -20.83 15.89
CA LYS A 19 6.08 -22.29 16.06
C LYS A 19 4.71 -23.01 16.12
N ARG A 20 3.56 -22.32 16.09
CA ARG A 20 2.24 -22.95 16.35
C ARG A 20 1.13 -22.68 15.33
N VAL A 21 1.42 -21.94 14.26
CA VAL A 21 0.41 -21.52 13.28
C VAL A 21 0.57 -22.31 11.98
N LYS A 22 -0.42 -23.13 11.62
CA LYS A 22 -0.46 -23.83 10.32
C LYS A 22 -1.45 -23.13 9.40
N VAL A 23 -0.96 -22.51 8.34
CA VAL A 23 -1.81 -22.07 7.22
C VAL A 23 -2.38 -23.34 6.59
N THR A 24 -3.71 -23.44 6.55
CA THR A 24 -4.40 -24.66 6.09
C THR A 24 -5.06 -24.49 4.75
N ARG A 25 -5.35 -23.25 4.33
CA ARG A 25 -5.94 -22.98 3.02
C ARG A 25 -5.63 -21.57 2.54
N PHE A 26 -5.23 -21.46 1.27
CA PHE A 26 -5.20 -20.22 0.52
C PHE A 26 -6.42 -20.17 -0.40
N ILE A 27 -7.14 -19.06 -0.41
CA ILE A 27 -8.32 -18.86 -1.26
C ILE A 27 -8.06 -17.66 -2.16
N ASP A 28 -8.16 -17.87 -3.47
CA ASP A 28 -8.09 -16.82 -4.48
C ASP A 28 -9.51 -16.45 -4.97
N TYR A 29 -9.91 -15.18 -4.81
CA TYR A 29 -11.25 -14.74 -5.18
C TYR A 29 -11.25 -14.16 -6.60
N ALA A 30 -12.11 -14.71 -7.47
CA ALA A 30 -12.29 -14.23 -8.85
C ALA A 30 -10.98 -14.13 -9.66
N PRO A 31 -10.14 -15.18 -9.69
CA PRO A 31 -8.80 -15.14 -10.30
C PRO A 31 -8.79 -14.64 -11.74
N MET A 32 -9.76 -15.09 -12.55
CA MET A 32 -9.87 -14.69 -13.96
C MET A 32 -10.23 -13.22 -14.14
N VAL A 33 -11.01 -12.64 -13.21
CA VAL A 33 -11.36 -11.21 -13.27
C VAL A 33 -10.13 -10.38 -12.91
N PHE A 34 -9.42 -10.74 -11.84
CA PHE A 34 -8.18 -10.05 -11.47
C PHE A 34 -7.06 -10.24 -12.48
N GLN A 35 -7.02 -11.36 -13.21
CA GLN A 35 -6.12 -11.51 -14.36
C GLN A 35 -6.43 -10.48 -15.45
N ARG A 36 -7.71 -10.25 -15.79
CA ARG A 36 -8.11 -9.23 -16.76
C ARG A 36 -7.87 -7.81 -16.26
N ILE A 37 -8.08 -7.54 -14.98
CA ILE A 37 -7.74 -6.26 -14.36
C ILE A 37 -6.23 -6.00 -14.48
N ARG A 38 -5.39 -6.98 -14.12
CA ARG A 38 -3.93 -6.88 -14.29
C ARG A 38 -3.55 -6.60 -15.75
N ALA A 39 -4.13 -7.33 -16.70
CA ALA A 39 -3.90 -7.09 -18.12
C ALA A 39 -4.29 -5.67 -18.57
N SER A 40 -5.40 -5.11 -18.06
CA SER A 40 -5.82 -3.74 -18.38
C SER A 40 -4.83 -2.66 -17.89
N PHE A 41 -4.02 -2.98 -16.88
CA PHE A 41 -2.93 -2.14 -16.38
C PHE A 41 -1.56 -2.52 -16.97
N GLY A 42 -1.50 -3.39 -17.98
CA GLY A 42 -0.25 -3.84 -18.59
C GLY A 42 0.60 -4.76 -17.71
N ILE A 43 -0.01 -5.43 -16.71
CA ILE A 43 0.70 -6.33 -15.80
C ILE A 43 0.58 -7.77 -16.30
N HIS A 44 1.71 -8.36 -16.69
CA HIS A 44 1.78 -9.77 -17.10
C HIS A 44 1.66 -10.71 -15.89
N SER A 45 1.07 -11.89 -16.11
CA SER A 45 0.81 -12.85 -15.03
C SER A 45 2.10 -13.38 -14.41
N ASP A 46 3.12 -13.66 -15.23
CA ASP A 46 4.40 -14.18 -14.76
C ASP A 46 5.16 -13.14 -13.93
N ASP A 47 5.15 -11.87 -14.35
CA ASP A 47 5.75 -10.76 -13.58
C ASP A 47 5.07 -10.61 -12.23
N TYR A 48 3.74 -10.65 -12.20
CA TYR A 48 2.97 -10.59 -10.97
C TYR A 48 3.29 -11.79 -10.06
N LEU A 49 3.35 -13.01 -10.59
CA LEU A 49 3.64 -14.20 -9.78
C LEU A 49 5.08 -14.20 -9.23
N ARG A 50 6.04 -13.56 -9.90
CA ARG A 50 7.39 -13.39 -9.35
C ARG A 50 7.41 -12.50 -8.10
N SER A 51 6.62 -11.42 -8.09
CA SER A 51 6.58 -10.49 -6.96
C SER A 51 5.64 -10.96 -5.83
N VAL A 52 4.53 -11.59 -6.19
CA VAL A 52 3.40 -11.91 -5.28
C VAL A 52 3.18 -13.42 -5.14
N GLY A 53 4.10 -14.25 -5.65
CA GLY A 53 3.96 -15.71 -5.63
C GLY A 53 4.00 -16.30 -4.22
N PRO A 54 3.67 -17.59 -4.06
CA PRO A 54 3.62 -18.27 -2.77
C PRO A 54 4.92 -18.17 -1.96
N GLU A 55 6.08 -18.19 -2.61
CA GLU A 55 7.39 -18.06 -1.94
C GLU A 55 7.53 -16.70 -1.26
N GLN A 56 7.17 -15.62 -1.95
CA GLN A 56 7.22 -14.25 -1.42
C GLN A 56 6.08 -14.00 -0.41
N LEU A 57 4.86 -14.47 -0.71
CA LEU A 57 3.69 -14.33 0.16
C LEU A 57 3.85 -15.10 1.48
N LEU A 58 4.20 -16.39 1.40
CA LEU A 58 4.29 -17.26 2.56
C LEU A 58 5.58 -17.01 3.33
N GLY A 59 6.70 -16.71 2.64
CA GLY A 59 7.95 -16.36 3.31
C GLY A 59 7.82 -15.13 4.21
N ASN A 60 7.16 -14.08 3.70
CA ASN A 60 7.08 -12.80 4.42
C ASN A 60 5.90 -12.73 5.40
N MET A 61 4.76 -13.37 5.08
CA MET A 61 3.65 -13.44 6.04
C MET A 61 3.83 -14.56 7.05
N VAL A 62 4.18 -15.79 6.67
CA VAL A 62 4.10 -16.95 7.59
C VAL A 62 5.36 -17.14 8.43
N LEU A 63 6.55 -16.84 7.88
CA LEU A 63 7.81 -17.13 8.57
C LEU A 63 8.30 -16.00 9.47
N GLY A 64 7.57 -14.88 9.56
CA GLY A 64 7.98 -13.75 10.39
C GLY A 64 9.36 -13.21 9.99
N ASN A 65 9.77 -13.39 8.72
CA ASN A 65 10.98 -12.76 8.20
C ASN A 65 10.64 -11.29 7.90
N LEU A 66 10.52 -10.55 8.99
CA LEU A 66 10.01 -9.19 9.07
C LEU A 66 11.12 -8.14 8.80
N SER A 67 12.25 -8.57 8.23
CA SER A 67 13.40 -7.70 7.97
C SER A 67 13.12 -6.59 6.94
N SER A 68 12.05 -6.72 6.15
CA SER A 68 11.52 -5.67 5.26
C SER A 68 10.21 -5.05 5.75
N LEU A 69 9.81 -5.28 7.02
CA LEU A 69 8.73 -4.51 7.63
C LEU A 69 9.20 -3.07 7.83
N SER A 70 9.17 -2.27 6.78
CA SER A 70 8.76 -0.89 6.98
C SER A 70 7.30 -0.99 7.41
N GLU A 71 7.08 -1.09 8.72
CA GLU A 71 5.80 -1.11 9.38
C GLU A 71 5.09 0.21 9.08
N LEU A 72 4.52 0.34 7.87
CA LEU A 72 3.46 1.31 7.62
C LEU A 72 2.21 0.76 8.33
N SER A 73 2.29 0.69 9.66
CA SER A 73 1.12 0.70 10.49
C SER A 73 0.38 1.96 10.08
N SER A 74 -0.77 1.81 9.43
CA SER A 74 -1.55 3.00 9.14
C SER A 74 -1.87 3.61 10.50
N GLU A 75 -1.49 4.87 10.73
CA GLU A 75 -1.99 5.66 11.85
C GLU A 75 -3.54 5.74 11.88
N GLY A 76 -4.21 5.18 10.86
CA GLY A 76 -5.64 5.02 10.79
C GLY A 76 -6.22 4.09 11.86
N LYS A 77 -7.46 4.42 12.27
CA LYS A 77 -8.29 3.73 13.28
C LYS A 77 -8.48 2.21 13.06
N SER A 78 -8.10 1.66 11.91
CA SER A 78 -8.41 0.30 11.48
C SER A 78 -7.38 -0.78 11.88
N GLY A 79 -6.17 -0.41 12.31
CA GLY A 79 -5.12 -1.39 12.66
C GLY A 79 -4.78 -2.34 11.51
N ALA A 80 -4.90 -1.85 10.27
CA ALA A 80 -4.63 -2.61 9.06
C ALA A 80 -3.13 -2.62 8.77
N PHE A 81 -2.60 -3.81 8.44
CA PHE A 81 -1.20 -3.98 8.08
C PHE A 81 -1.02 -3.80 6.58
N PHE A 82 0.00 -3.03 6.23
CA PHE A 82 0.49 -2.86 4.87
C PHE A 82 1.85 -3.52 4.72
N TYR A 83 2.07 -4.17 3.59
CA TYR A 83 3.32 -4.84 3.25
C TYR A 83 3.67 -4.54 1.80
N TYR A 84 4.92 -4.21 1.50
CA TYR A 84 5.41 -4.09 0.12
C TYR A 84 6.02 -5.40 -0.33
N THR A 85 5.80 -5.79 -1.59
CA THR A 85 6.60 -6.86 -2.18
C THR A 85 8.08 -6.52 -2.16
N SER A 86 8.96 -7.53 -2.18
CA SER A 86 10.42 -7.35 -2.11
C SER A 86 10.99 -6.46 -3.22
N ASP A 87 10.33 -6.44 -4.39
CA ASP A 87 10.66 -5.55 -5.52
C ASP A 87 9.93 -4.19 -5.48
N GLY A 88 9.16 -3.93 -4.42
CA GLY A 88 8.42 -2.70 -4.20
C GLY A 88 7.29 -2.42 -5.20
N LYS A 89 6.95 -3.33 -6.13
CA LYS A 89 5.94 -3.08 -7.18
C LYS A 89 4.52 -3.08 -6.67
N TYR A 90 4.26 -3.88 -5.64
CA TYR A 90 2.92 -4.08 -5.13
C TYR A 90 2.90 -3.88 -3.62
N MET A 91 1.70 -3.60 -3.13
CA MET A 91 1.38 -3.54 -1.72
C MET A 91 0.32 -4.58 -1.42
N MET A 92 0.40 -5.16 -0.24
CA MET A 92 -0.63 -6.00 0.34
C MET A 92 -1.22 -5.26 1.52
N LYS A 93 -2.54 -5.22 1.59
CA LYS A 93 -3.26 -4.62 2.71
C LYS A 93 -4.19 -5.64 3.32
N THR A 94 -4.08 -5.88 4.62
CA THR A 94 -5.10 -6.66 5.34
C THR A 94 -6.40 -5.89 5.37
N VAL A 95 -7.51 -6.56 5.05
CA VAL A 95 -8.84 -5.98 5.03
C VAL A 95 -9.78 -6.75 5.95
N THR A 96 -10.79 -6.07 6.45
CA THR A 96 -11.87 -6.69 7.20
C THR A 96 -12.75 -7.55 6.27
N HIS A 97 -13.52 -8.47 6.86
CA HIS A 97 -14.51 -9.23 6.10
C HIS A 97 -15.54 -8.32 5.38
N LYS A 98 -15.90 -7.18 6.00
CA LYS A 98 -16.83 -6.21 5.39
C LYS A 98 -16.24 -5.55 4.14
N GLU A 99 -15.00 -5.06 4.22
CA GLU A 99 -14.29 -4.45 3.08
C GLU A 99 -14.07 -5.47 1.96
N GLN A 100 -13.71 -6.71 2.32
CA GLN A 100 -13.56 -7.78 1.34
C GLN A 100 -14.87 -8.09 0.61
N MET A 101 -16.00 -8.13 1.32
CA MET A 101 -17.32 -8.35 0.72
C MET A 101 -17.75 -7.15 -0.15
N LEU A 102 -17.42 -5.94 0.28
CA LEU A 102 -17.65 -4.73 -0.52
C LEU A 102 -16.89 -4.80 -1.85
N LEU A 103 -15.59 -5.09 -1.82
CA LEU A 103 -14.78 -5.22 -3.04
C LEU A 103 -15.35 -6.29 -3.98
N LYS A 104 -15.75 -7.45 -3.44
CA LYS A 104 -16.43 -8.48 -4.24
C LYS A 104 -17.72 -7.98 -4.88
N LYS A 105 -18.55 -7.25 -4.13
CA LYS A 105 -19.84 -6.73 -4.61
C LYS A 105 -19.65 -5.69 -5.72
N MET A 106 -18.64 -4.84 -5.61
CA MET A 106 -18.35 -3.79 -6.60
C MET A 106 -17.44 -4.26 -7.75
N LEU A 107 -16.88 -5.48 -7.69
CA LEU A 107 -15.80 -5.92 -8.59
C LEU A 107 -16.13 -5.75 -10.08
N LYS A 108 -17.37 -6.09 -10.49
CA LYS A 108 -17.81 -5.89 -11.87
C LYS A 108 -17.81 -4.39 -12.25
N LYS A 109 -18.42 -3.54 -11.43
CA LYS A 109 -18.46 -2.09 -11.67
C LYS A 109 -17.06 -1.50 -11.70
N TYR A 110 -16.17 -1.96 -10.83
CA TYR A 110 -14.77 -1.55 -10.81
C TYR A 110 -14.07 -1.91 -12.12
N TYR A 111 -14.22 -3.16 -12.59
CA TYR A 111 -13.66 -3.59 -13.87
C TYR A 111 -14.19 -2.75 -15.06
N ASP A 112 -15.50 -2.50 -15.10
CA ASP A 112 -16.11 -1.67 -16.13
C ASP A 112 -15.56 -0.23 -16.07
N HIS A 113 -15.40 0.34 -14.87
CA HIS A 113 -14.86 1.69 -14.67
C HIS A 113 -13.42 1.82 -15.16
N ILE A 114 -12.51 0.92 -14.75
CA ILE A 114 -11.09 1.03 -15.12
C ILE A 114 -10.85 0.79 -16.62
N THR A 115 -11.69 -0.03 -17.26
CA THR A 115 -11.55 -0.30 -18.71
C THR A 115 -12.10 0.85 -19.56
N GLN A 116 -13.09 1.58 -19.04
CA GLN A 116 -13.65 2.77 -19.70
C GLN A 116 -12.87 4.06 -19.37
N ASN A 117 -12.07 4.07 -18.30
CA ASN A 117 -11.34 5.25 -17.82
C ASN A 117 -9.85 4.94 -17.66
N GLN A 118 -9.10 4.90 -18.76
CA GLN A 118 -7.66 4.58 -18.75
C GLN A 118 -6.81 5.51 -17.85
N GLY A 119 -7.27 6.74 -17.62
CA GLY A 119 -6.61 7.72 -16.75
C GLY A 119 -7.00 7.64 -15.27
N THR A 120 -7.76 6.63 -14.84
CA THR A 120 -8.28 6.53 -13.46
C THR A 120 -7.18 6.62 -12.40
N LEU A 121 -7.48 7.38 -11.35
CA LEU A 121 -6.64 7.55 -10.16
C LEU A 121 -7.02 6.58 -9.04
N LEU A 122 -8.04 5.73 -9.26
CA LEU A 122 -8.42 4.71 -8.29
C LEU A 122 -7.28 3.73 -8.05
N VAL A 123 -7.20 3.22 -6.82
CA VAL A 123 -6.27 2.16 -6.47
C VAL A 123 -6.42 0.99 -7.45
N ARG A 124 -5.29 0.45 -7.89
CA ARG A 124 -5.23 -0.71 -8.77
C ARG A 124 -5.37 -1.96 -7.92
N PHE A 125 -6.57 -2.52 -7.79
CA PHE A 125 -6.78 -3.79 -7.10
C PHE A 125 -6.36 -4.95 -8.01
N LEU A 126 -5.29 -5.66 -7.65
CA LEU A 126 -4.66 -6.67 -8.49
C LEU A 126 -4.94 -8.11 -8.04
N GLY A 127 -5.45 -8.27 -6.83
CA GLY A 127 -5.84 -9.56 -6.27
C GLY A 127 -6.60 -9.40 -4.96
N LEU A 128 -7.44 -10.38 -4.65
CA LEU A 128 -8.15 -10.47 -3.37
C LEU A 128 -8.07 -11.91 -2.89
N HIS A 129 -7.55 -12.09 -1.67
CA HIS A 129 -7.21 -13.41 -1.17
C HIS A 129 -7.64 -13.60 0.30
N CYS A 130 -7.71 -14.87 0.71
CA CYS A 130 -7.90 -15.23 2.11
C CYS A 130 -6.96 -16.36 2.53
N LEU A 131 -6.30 -16.17 3.67
CA LEU A 131 -5.63 -17.24 4.41
C LEU A 131 -6.58 -17.78 5.48
N SER A 132 -6.80 -19.09 5.47
CA SER A 132 -7.42 -19.79 6.59
C SER A 132 -6.33 -20.47 7.41
N VAL A 133 -6.37 -20.25 8.73
CA VAL A 133 -5.31 -20.59 9.67
C VAL A 133 -5.92 -21.29 10.87
N HIS A 134 -5.37 -22.43 11.29
CA HIS A 134 -5.84 -23.10 12.51
C HIS A 134 -5.14 -22.51 13.74
N LYS A 135 -5.92 -22.17 14.77
CA LYS A 135 -5.41 -21.57 16.01
C LYS A 135 -4.82 -22.58 17.00
N ASP A 136 -5.17 -23.86 16.89
CA ASP A 136 -4.73 -24.91 17.81
C ASP A 136 -4.31 -26.21 17.10
N ARG A 137 -3.61 -27.09 17.84
CA ARG A 137 -3.19 -28.42 17.36
C ARG A 137 -4.37 -29.36 17.05
N LYS A 138 -5.58 -29.06 17.56
CA LYS A 138 -6.78 -29.89 17.39
C LYS A 138 -7.57 -29.52 16.12
N GLY A 139 -7.27 -28.38 15.50
CA GLY A 139 -7.85 -27.94 14.24
C GLY A 139 -9.29 -27.39 14.36
N SER A 140 -9.78 -27.12 15.57
CA SER A 140 -11.19 -26.80 15.80
C SER A 140 -11.53 -25.32 15.51
N ALA A 141 -10.58 -24.40 15.66
CA ALA A 141 -10.80 -22.97 15.45
C ALA A 141 -10.02 -22.44 14.24
N VAL A 142 -10.75 -22.02 13.19
CA VAL A 142 -10.18 -21.42 11.98
C VAL A 142 -10.25 -19.90 12.05
N GLN A 143 -9.11 -19.24 11.93
CA GLN A 143 -9.03 -17.81 11.69
C GLN A 143 -8.91 -17.54 10.18
N LYS A 144 -9.67 -16.55 9.70
CA LYS A 144 -9.54 -16.04 8.34
C LYS A 144 -8.84 -14.69 8.36
N VAL A 145 -7.83 -14.55 7.51
CA VAL A 145 -7.16 -13.28 7.23
C VAL A 145 -7.46 -12.94 5.77
N TYR A 146 -8.10 -11.80 5.54
CA TYR A 146 -8.38 -11.32 4.19
C TYR A 146 -7.37 -10.23 3.84
N PHE A 147 -6.91 -10.22 2.61
CA PHE A 147 -6.01 -9.18 2.14
C PHE A 147 -6.22 -8.92 0.65
N VAL A 148 -5.91 -7.69 0.26
CA VAL A 148 -5.91 -7.24 -1.13
C VAL A 148 -4.48 -6.98 -1.56
N VAL A 149 -4.17 -7.32 -2.81
CA VAL A 149 -2.93 -6.91 -3.47
C VAL A 149 -3.26 -5.70 -4.33
N MET A 150 -2.47 -4.65 -4.22
CA MET A 150 -2.66 -3.39 -4.94
C MET A 150 -1.35 -2.89 -5.55
N GLY A 151 -1.44 -2.09 -6.61
CA GLY A 151 -0.25 -1.43 -7.18
C GLY A 151 0.37 -0.43 -6.21
N ASN A 152 1.70 -0.41 -6.10
CA ASN A 152 2.42 0.65 -5.39
C ASN A 152 2.52 1.88 -6.31
N MET A 153 1.83 2.98 -5.97
CA MET A 153 1.87 4.19 -6.80
C MET A 153 3.21 4.94 -6.75
N PHE A 154 4.03 4.68 -5.72
CA PHE A 154 5.36 5.26 -5.58
C PHE A 154 6.47 4.33 -6.05
N ASN A 155 6.15 3.23 -6.74
CA ASN A 155 7.14 2.50 -7.51
C ASN A 155 7.45 3.28 -8.79
N THR A 156 8.46 4.14 -8.70
CA THR A 156 8.95 5.01 -9.76
C THR A 156 10.48 5.02 -9.70
N PRO A 157 11.17 5.21 -10.84
CA PRO A 157 12.63 5.40 -10.83
C PRO A 157 13.06 6.72 -10.17
N PHE A 158 12.11 7.62 -9.86
CA PHE A 158 12.39 8.92 -9.27
C PHE A 158 12.20 8.92 -7.74
N GLU A 159 13.12 9.57 -7.04
CA GLU A 159 13.01 9.79 -5.60
C GLU A 159 11.84 10.73 -5.27
N ILE A 160 10.89 10.28 -4.46
CA ILE A 160 9.78 11.13 -4.04
C ILE A 160 10.24 11.97 -2.84
N HIS A 161 10.40 13.28 -3.07
CA HIS A 161 10.91 14.22 -2.07
C HIS A 161 9.84 14.65 -1.06
N ARG A 162 8.57 14.70 -1.49
CA ARG A 162 7.44 15.01 -0.62
C ARG A 162 6.25 14.12 -0.95
N ARG A 163 5.56 13.65 0.09
CA ARG A 163 4.34 12.87 0.00
C ARG A 163 3.22 13.59 0.73
N TYR A 164 2.01 13.53 0.18
CA TYR A 164 0.81 14.04 0.84
C TYR A 164 -0.34 13.05 0.74
N ASP A 165 -1.00 12.79 1.87
CA ASP A 165 -2.32 12.17 1.97
C ASP A 165 -3.33 13.31 2.09
N LEU A 166 -4.16 13.56 1.07
CA LEU A 166 -5.10 14.69 1.03
C LEU A 166 -6.54 14.18 1.03
N LYS A 167 -7.37 14.70 1.94
CA LYS A 167 -8.80 14.32 2.06
C LYS A 167 -9.76 15.47 1.78
N GLY A 168 -9.28 16.71 1.75
CA GLY A 168 -10.12 17.91 1.69
C GLY A 168 -10.82 18.25 3.01
N SER A 169 -10.28 17.79 4.14
CA SER A 169 -10.81 18.04 5.49
C SER A 169 -9.72 18.57 6.42
N TRP A 170 -10.09 19.14 7.58
CA TRP A 170 -9.14 19.85 8.47
C TRP A 170 -8.89 19.16 9.82
N VAL A 171 -9.89 18.46 10.36
CA VAL A 171 -9.78 17.86 11.71
C VAL A 171 -8.91 16.60 11.67
N GLY A 172 -7.83 16.60 12.45
CA GLY A 172 -6.88 15.47 12.49
C GLY A 172 -6.02 15.34 11.23
N ARG A 173 -5.86 16.43 10.47
CA ARG A 173 -5.16 16.47 9.18
C ARG A 173 -3.86 17.27 9.23
N VAL A 174 -3.14 17.13 10.34
CA VAL A 174 -1.78 17.65 10.58
C VAL A 174 -0.89 16.46 10.95
N THR A 175 0.31 16.37 10.41
CA THR A 175 1.32 15.39 10.86
C THR A 175 1.89 15.79 12.21
N LYS A 176 2.48 14.84 12.93
CA LYS A 176 3.17 15.16 14.19
C LYS A 176 4.55 15.74 13.85
N ASP A 177 5.01 16.71 14.64
CA ASP A 177 6.26 17.44 14.39
C ASP A 177 7.52 16.56 14.42
N GLU A 178 7.41 15.31 14.88
CA GLU A 178 8.50 14.32 14.93
C GLU A 178 8.73 13.60 13.58
N ASP A 179 7.81 13.74 12.62
CA ASP A 179 7.85 13.06 11.32
C ASP A 179 8.68 13.83 10.29
N LYS A 180 10.00 13.85 10.47
CA LYS A 180 10.96 14.43 9.48
C LYS A 180 11.31 13.47 8.33
N ASP A 181 10.79 12.25 8.34
CA ASP A 181 11.06 11.26 7.29
C ASP A 181 10.31 11.62 6.00
N PRO A 182 11.00 11.85 4.86
CA PRO A 182 10.38 12.09 3.56
C PRO A 182 9.43 10.97 3.09
N SER A 183 9.53 9.78 3.68
CA SER A 183 8.66 8.65 3.40
C SER A 183 7.26 8.80 4.01
N VAL A 184 7.10 9.65 5.03
CA VAL A 184 5.83 9.94 5.70
C VAL A 184 5.00 10.89 4.85
N ALA A 185 3.73 10.54 4.65
CA ALA A 185 2.79 11.38 3.93
C ALA A 185 2.26 12.51 4.83
N LEU A 186 2.60 13.75 4.46
CA LEU A 186 2.05 14.98 5.04
C LEU A 186 0.54 15.08 4.79
N LYS A 187 -0.18 15.88 5.58
CA LYS A 187 -1.66 15.97 5.51
C LYS A 187 -2.12 17.35 5.02
N ASP A 188 -3.43 17.55 4.94
CA ASP A 188 -4.05 18.74 4.33
C ASP A 188 -3.61 20.07 4.97
N VAL A 189 -3.47 20.11 6.30
CA VAL A 189 -3.02 21.31 7.02
C VAL A 189 -1.55 21.61 6.69
N ASP A 190 -0.72 20.59 6.56
CA ASP A 190 0.71 20.73 6.24
C ASP A 190 0.90 21.25 4.82
N PHE A 191 0.12 20.72 3.87
CA PHE A 191 0.07 21.21 2.48
C PHE A 191 -0.27 22.71 2.43
N THR A 192 -1.27 23.13 3.22
CA THR A 192 -1.72 24.53 3.28
C THR A 192 -0.69 25.42 3.96
N LYS A 193 -0.11 24.99 5.09
CA LYS A 193 0.94 25.74 5.82
C LYS A 193 2.18 25.96 4.96
N ALA A 194 2.57 24.94 4.19
CA ALA A 194 3.69 25.02 3.25
C ALA A 194 3.40 25.93 2.03
N LYS A 195 2.15 26.39 1.87
CA LYS A 195 1.66 27.08 0.66
C LYS A 195 1.98 26.30 -0.61
N GLU A 196 1.95 24.97 -0.51
CA GLU A 196 2.26 24.08 -1.63
C GLU A 196 1.18 24.25 -2.71
N SER A 197 1.59 24.24 -3.97
CA SER A 197 0.67 24.33 -5.10
C SER A 197 1.21 23.57 -6.30
N ILE A 198 0.30 22.96 -7.07
CA ILE A 198 0.67 22.08 -8.18
C ILE A 198 0.30 22.77 -9.49
N ALA A 199 1.29 23.36 -10.15
CA ALA A 199 1.12 24.02 -11.44
C ALA A 199 1.28 23.01 -12.60
N VAL A 200 0.15 22.52 -13.14
CA VAL A 200 0.15 21.56 -14.28
C VAL A 200 -0.28 22.19 -15.62
N GLY A 201 -0.61 23.48 -15.64
CA GLY A 201 -1.19 24.14 -16.81
C GLY A 201 -2.68 23.86 -17.01
N PRO A 202 -3.39 24.70 -17.78
CA PRO A 202 -4.85 24.68 -17.86
C PRO A 202 -5.42 23.38 -18.46
N GLU A 203 -4.80 22.86 -19.52
CA GLU A 203 -5.28 21.64 -20.19
C GLU A 203 -5.17 20.40 -19.28
N ARG A 204 -4.00 20.19 -18.66
CA ARG A 204 -3.80 19.05 -17.75
C ARG A 204 -4.65 19.18 -16.49
N LYS A 205 -4.81 20.40 -15.98
CA LYS A 205 -5.72 20.68 -14.86
C LYS A 205 -7.14 20.26 -15.21
N ALA A 206 -7.66 20.66 -16.39
CA ALA A 206 -9.00 20.28 -16.82
C ALA A 206 -9.16 18.75 -16.93
N LYS A 207 -8.17 18.05 -17.52
CA LYS A 207 -8.18 16.58 -17.61
C LYS A 207 -8.14 15.91 -16.23
N LEU A 208 -7.29 16.40 -15.33
CA LEU A 208 -7.13 15.87 -13.97
C LEU A 208 -8.41 16.05 -13.15
N VAL A 209 -9.00 17.24 -13.17
CA VAL A 209 -10.25 17.54 -12.46
C VAL A 209 -11.38 16.66 -12.99
N ALA A 210 -11.55 16.57 -14.31
CA ALA A 210 -12.59 15.73 -14.91
C ALA A 210 -12.41 14.24 -14.55
N GLN A 211 -11.16 13.77 -14.40
CA GLN A 211 -10.89 12.41 -13.96
C GLN A 211 -11.21 12.20 -12.48
N ILE A 212 -10.82 13.13 -11.60
CA ILE A 212 -11.16 13.10 -10.17
C ILE A 212 -12.68 13.08 -9.98
N GLU A 213 -13.44 13.85 -10.77
CA GLU A 213 -14.90 13.85 -10.73
C GLU A 213 -15.48 12.48 -11.10
N ARG A 214 -15.00 11.85 -12.17
CA ARG A 214 -15.44 10.50 -12.58
C ARG A 214 -15.12 9.45 -11.52
N ASP A 215 -13.91 9.47 -10.98
CA ASP A 215 -13.48 8.52 -9.95
C ASP A 215 -14.27 8.73 -8.64
N SER A 216 -14.53 9.99 -8.27
CA SER A 216 -15.32 10.34 -7.08
C SER A 216 -16.79 9.94 -7.25
N ALA A 217 -17.37 10.09 -8.44
CA ALA A 217 -18.72 9.60 -8.74
C ALA A 217 -18.80 8.08 -8.59
N PHE A 218 -17.81 7.35 -9.10
CA PHE A 218 -17.73 5.90 -8.91
C PHE A 218 -17.66 5.50 -7.42
N LEU A 219 -16.83 6.19 -6.62
CA LEU A 219 -16.71 5.93 -5.19
C LEU A 219 -18.03 6.21 -4.45
N ARG A 220 -18.68 7.34 -4.75
CA ARG A 220 -20.00 7.71 -4.24
C ARG A 220 -21.06 6.66 -4.55
N ASP A 221 -21.15 6.22 -5.80
CA ASP A 221 -22.16 5.26 -6.27
C ASP A 221 -21.97 3.85 -5.65
N ASN A 222 -20.80 3.60 -5.06
CA ASN A 222 -20.49 2.39 -4.29
C ASN A 222 -20.47 2.63 -2.77
N ASN A 223 -20.90 3.81 -2.29
CA ASN A 223 -20.91 4.22 -0.88
C ASN A 223 -19.54 4.13 -0.20
N ILE A 224 -18.48 4.48 -0.93
CA ILE A 224 -17.12 4.54 -0.41
C ILE A 224 -16.82 5.99 -0.04
N ILE A 225 -16.36 6.19 1.19
CA ILE A 225 -15.99 7.50 1.75
C ILE A 225 -14.61 7.40 2.41
N ASP A 226 -14.15 8.48 3.02
CA ASP A 226 -12.89 8.55 3.77
C ASP A 226 -11.64 8.15 2.96
N TYR A 227 -11.73 8.23 1.63
CA TYR A 227 -10.60 8.04 0.74
C TYR A 227 -9.74 9.30 0.68
N SER A 228 -8.46 9.11 0.35
CA SER A 228 -7.49 10.19 0.17
C SER A 228 -6.96 10.20 -1.25
N LEU A 229 -6.63 11.38 -1.76
CA LEU A 229 -5.74 11.54 -2.90
C LEU A 229 -4.30 11.52 -2.36
N LEU A 230 -3.54 10.49 -2.72
CA LEU A 230 -2.14 10.39 -2.38
C LEU A 230 -1.31 11.07 -3.49
N LEU A 231 -0.42 11.97 -3.09
CA LEU A 231 0.39 12.79 -3.98
C LEU A 231 1.87 12.60 -3.66
N GLY A 232 2.68 12.38 -4.69
CA GLY A 232 4.14 12.40 -4.60
C GLY A 232 4.72 13.52 -5.45
N ILE A 233 5.66 14.28 -4.90
CA ILE A 233 6.36 15.36 -5.59
C ILE A 233 7.82 14.96 -5.76
N TYR A 234 8.27 14.97 -7.00
CA TYR A 234 9.68 14.85 -7.38
C TYR A 234 10.17 16.22 -7.87
N LEU A 235 11.31 16.67 -7.36
CA LEU A 235 11.94 17.94 -7.76
C LEU A 235 13.09 17.66 -8.72
N LEU A 236 13.10 18.35 -9.86
CA LEU A 236 14.21 18.30 -10.81
C LEU A 236 15.38 19.15 -10.27
N GLY A 237 16.56 18.56 -10.13
CA GLY A 237 17.80 19.28 -9.80
C GLY A 237 18.16 19.37 -8.31
N GLY A 238 17.56 18.55 -7.43
CA GLY A 238 18.10 18.36 -6.08
C GLY A 238 19.45 17.64 -6.14
N SER A 239 20.50 18.24 -5.60
CA SER A 239 21.80 17.58 -5.44
C SER A 239 21.64 16.32 -4.59
N HIS A 240 22.00 15.15 -5.12
CA HIS A 240 22.29 13.98 -4.29
C HIS A 240 23.40 14.36 -3.31
N PRO A 241 23.28 14.13 -1.99
CA PRO A 241 24.46 13.92 -1.19
C PRO A 241 25.08 12.64 -1.75
N THR A 242 26.10 12.78 -2.58
CA THR A 242 27.01 11.68 -2.86
C THR A 242 27.51 11.20 -1.50
N GLU A 243 27.16 9.97 -1.12
CA GLU A 243 27.89 9.28 -0.07
C GLU A 243 29.35 9.26 -0.52
N GLU A 244 30.16 10.18 0.02
CA GLU A 244 31.60 10.02 0.05
C GLU A 244 31.84 8.75 0.85
N LYS A 245 32.01 7.64 0.14
CA LYS A 245 32.69 6.47 0.68
C LYS A 245 34.03 6.97 1.20
N GLY A 246 34.20 6.93 2.51
CA GLY A 246 35.45 7.26 3.18
C GLY A 246 36.60 6.54 2.50
N GLY A 247 37.38 7.30 1.75
CA GLY A 247 38.69 6.89 1.30
C GLY A 247 39.61 6.90 2.50
N GLU A 248 40.01 5.71 2.93
CA GLU A 248 41.17 5.53 3.80
C GLU A 248 42.37 6.22 3.15
N ASN A 249 42.95 7.18 3.87
CA ASN A 249 44.30 7.66 3.61
C ASN A 249 45.29 6.71 4.30
N PRO A 250 46.18 6.01 3.57
CA PRO A 250 47.43 5.53 4.14
C PRO A 250 48.56 6.50 3.73
N GLU A 251 48.76 7.56 4.52
CA GLU A 251 50.12 8.08 4.75
C GLU A 251 50.71 7.20 5.86
N SER A 252 51.93 6.66 5.84
CA SER A 252 53.14 7.01 5.10
C SER A 252 54.12 5.83 5.24
N CYS A 253 54.65 5.32 4.12
CA CYS A 253 55.91 4.57 4.14
C CYS A 253 57.07 5.58 4.19
N MET A 254 57.79 5.60 5.31
CA MET A 254 59.21 5.97 5.31
C MET A 254 60.03 4.69 5.14
N GLY A 255 60.95 4.70 4.17
CA GLY A 255 61.85 3.60 3.84
C GLY A 255 62.19 3.59 2.37
#